data_AF-A0A165N6K4-F1
#
_entry.id   AF-A0A165N6K4-F1
#
_cell.length_a   1.000
_cell.length_b   1.000
_cell.length_c   1.000
_cell.angle_alpha   90.00
_cell.angle_beta   90.00
_cell.angle_gamma   90.00
#
_symmetry.space_group_name_H-M   'P 1'
#
loop_
_entity.id
_entity.type
_entity.pdbx_description
1 polymer ?
#
loop_
_entity_poly.entity_id
_entity_poly.type
_entity_poly.pdbx_seq_one_letter_code
_entity_poly.pdbx_strand_id
1 'polypeptide(L)' 'MPTVTESREFRIEETGERVNGLELELHLFFGVWAVIERHEDRWVVATDDRERRTLVVMSD' A
#
# COMPACT_ATOMS: atom_id res chain seq x y z
N MET A 1 2.80 10.34 -16.71
CA MET A 1 3.49 10.80 -15.50
C MET A 1 3.29 9.71 -14.49
N PRO A 2 4.32 8.95 -14.10
CA PRO A 2 4.15 7.95 -13.05
C PRO A 2 3.67 8.67 -11.79
N THR A 3 2.61 8.15 -11.19
CA THR A 3 2.08 8.69 -9.94
C THR A 3 3.12 8.47 -8.84
N VAL A 4 3.17 9.37 -7.86
CA VAL A 4 4.18 9.35 -6.78
C VAL A 4 4.21 8.01 -6.02
N THR A 5 3.13 7.22 -6.10
CA THR A 5 3.06 5.88 -5.50
C THR A 5 3.87 4.87 -6.29
N GLU A 6 3.86 4.87 -7.64
CA GLU A 6 4.51 3.85 -8.49
C GLU A 6 6.01 3.68 -8.19
N SER A 7 6.70 4.74 -7.78
CA SER A 7 8.14 4.70 -7.47
C SER A 7 8.46 4.34 -6.02
N ARG A 8 7.47 4.11 -5.15
CA ARG A 8 7.67 3.76 -3.74
C ARG A 8 7.60 2.26 -3.51
N GLU A 9 8.46 1.75 -2.65
CA GLU A 9 8.35 0.39 -2.09
C GLU A 9 7.67 0.45 -0.73
N PHE A 10 6.83 -0.54 -0.43
CA PHE A 10 6.15 -0.65 0.86
C PHE A 10 6.43 -2.01 1.49
N ARG A 11 6.51 -2.04 2.81
CA ARG A 11 6.51 -3.28 3.60
C ARG A 11 5.19 -3.38 4.36
N ILE A 12 4.53 -4.52 4.26
CA ILE A 12 3.39 -4.88 5.12
C ILE A 12 3.93 -5.18 6.51
N GLU A 13 3.56 -4.39 7.51
CA GLU A 13 4.09 -4.50 8.87
C GLU A 13 3.76 -5.87 9.49
N GLU A 14 2.57 -6.40 9.21
CA GLU A 14 2.08 -7.65 9.81
C GLU A 14 2.78 -8.91 9.30
N THR A 15 3.20 -8.93 8.03
CA THR A 15 3.79 -10.13 7.39
C THR A 15 5.26 -9.96 7.00
N GLY A 16 5.73 -8.71 6.92
CA GLY A 16 7.05 -8.37 6.38
C GLY A 16 7.12 -8.47 4.85
N GLU A 17 6.02 -8.82 4.17
CA GLU A 17 5.93 -8.88 2.72
C GLU A 17 6.11 -7.50 2.10
N ARG A 18 6.62 -7.47 0.86
CA ARG A 18 6.82 -6.23 0.11
C ARG A 18 5.71 -6.07 -0.92
N VAL A 19 5.29 -4.82 -1.11
CA VAL A 19 4.37 -4.41 -2.16
C VAL A 19 4.99 -3.19 -2.83
N ASN A 20 5.21 -3.28 -4.13
CA ASN A 20 5.72 -2.12 -4.85
C ASN A 20 4.58 -1.12 -5.17
N GLY A 21 4.97 0.07 -5.58
CA GLY A 21 4.05 1.17 -5.86
C GLY A 21 2.99 0.86 -6.91
N LEU A 22 3.39 0.18 -7.98
CA LEU A 22 2.49 -0.22 -9.07
C LEU A 22 1.48 -1.26 -8.59
N GLU A 23 1.92 -2.28 -7.84
CA GLU A 23 1.04 -3.28 -7.25
C GLU A 23 0.00 -2.62 -6.34
N LEU A 24 0.42 -1.71 -5.46
CA LEU A 24 -0.50 -0.97 -4.60
C LEU A 24 -1.52 -0.18 -5.44
N GLU A 25 -1.08 0.55 -6.46
CA GLU A 25 -1.98 1.30 -7.33
C GLU A 25 -3.00 0.41 -8.05
N LEU A 26 -2.59 -0.76 -8.52
CA LEU A 26 -3.51 -1.71 -9.14
C LEU A 26 -4.55 -2.22 -8.15
N HIS A 27 -4.17 -2.57 -6.91
CA HIS A 27 -5.12 -2.98 -5.88
C HIS A 27 -6.17 -1.91 -5.58
N LEU A 28 -5.73 -0.65 -5.51
CA LEU A 28 -6.62 0.50 -5.28
C LEU A 28 -7.51 0.78 -6.49
N PHE A 29 -6.95 0.71 -7.70
CA PHE A 29 -7.68 0.97 -8.95
C PHE A 29 -8.81 -0.04 -9.18
N PHE A 30 -8.54 -1.33 -8.93
CA PHE A 30 -9.54 -2.39 -9.05
C PHE A 30 -10.47 -2.50 -7.83
N GLY A 31 -10.25 -1.69 -6.79
CA GLY A 31 -11.06 -1.71 -5.56
C GLY A 31 -10.90 -2.99 -4.74
N VAL A 32 -9.80 -3.74 -4.95
CA VAL A 32 -9.44 -4.90 -4.14
C VAL A 32 -9.02 -4.42 -2.76
N TRP A 33 -8.24 -3.33 -2.71
CA TRP A 33 -7.89 -2.66 -1.47
C TRP A 33 -8.49 -1.25 -1.41
N ALA A 34 -8.69 -0.75 -0.20
CA ALA A 34 -9.17 0.61 0.05
C ALA A 34 -8.32 1.31 1.11
N VAL A 35 -7.85 2.52 0.84
CA VAL A 35 -7.12 3.32 1.83
C VAL A 35 -8.07 3.77 2.93
N ILE A 36 -7.75 3.42 4.18
CA ILE A 36 -8.46 3.85 5.39
C ILE A 36 -7.76 5.08 5.99
N GLU A 37 -6.44 5.02 6.11
CA GLU A 37 -5.61 6.09 6.68
C GLU A 37 -4.36 6.29 5.83
N ARG A 38 -3.93 7.54 5.67
CA ARG A 38 -2.74 7.90 4.89
C ARG A 38 -1.92 8.95 5.63
N HIS A 39 -0.68 8.57 5.93
CA HIS A 39 0.37 9.45 6.42
C HIS A 39 1.53 9.48 5.41
N GLU A 40 2.56 10.27 5.70
CA GLU A 40 3.71 10.43 4.79
C GLU A 40 4.53 9.15 4.61
N ASP A 41 4.70 8.41 5.72
CA ASP A 41 5.53 7.21 5.87
C ASP A 41 4.72 5.92 6.10
N ARG A 42 3.42 6.04 6.40
CA ARG A 42 2.57 4.90 6.76
C ARG A 42 1.16 5.02 6.21
N TRP A 43 0.65 3.94 5.61
CA TRP A 43 -0.71 3.85 5.11
C TRP A 43 -1.41 2.65 5.76
N VAL A 44 -2.71 2.76 5.97
CA VAL A 44 -3.56 1.64 6.42
C VAL A 44 -4.57 1.36 5.33
N VAL A 45 -4.63 0.12 4.88
CA VAL A 45 -5.57 -0.34 3.84
C VAL A 45 -6.48 -1.44 4.37
N ALA A 46 -7.73 -1.44 3.90
CA ALA A 46 -8.62 -2.57 4.01
C ALA A 46 -8.41 -3.46 2.78
N THR A 47 -8.22 -4.75 2.96
CA THR A 47 -8.14 -5.76 1.90
C THR A 47 -9.53 -6.33 1.58
N ASP A 48 -9.64 -7.13 0.52
CA ASP A 48 -10.92 -7.68 0.02
C ASP A 48 -11.57 -8.66 1.01
N ASP A 49 -10.74 -9.41 1.75
CA ASP A 49 -11.10 -10.24 2.89
C ASP A 49 -11.49 -9.44 4.16
N ARG A 50 -11.48 -8.10 4.08
CA ARG A 50 -11.76 -7.14 5.17
C ARG A 50 -10.71 -7.12 6.27
N GLU A 51 -9.54 -7.69 6.05
CA GLU A 51 -8.41 -7.48 6.94
C GLU A 51 -7.87 -6.06 6.80
N ARG A 52 -7.16 -5.60 7.84
CA ARG A 52 -6.43 -4.34 7.82
C ARG A 52 -4.95 -4.64 7.70
N ARG A 53 -4.28 -3.96 6.78
CA ARG A 53 -2.84 -4.08 6.56
C ARG A 53 -2.19 -2.72 6.70
N THR A 54 -1.04 -2.70 7.35
CA THR A 54 -0.25 -1.49 7.58
C THR A 54 0.92 -1.49 6.60
N LEU A 55 0.92 -0.53 5.68
CA LEU A 55 1.96 -0.35 4.68
C LEU A 55 2.93 0.72 5.17
N VAL A 56 4.17 0.33 5.43
CA VAL A 56 5.25 1.26 5.79
C VAL A 56 6.07 1.56 4.54
N VAL A 57 6.21 2.84 4.20
CA VAL A 57 7.04 3.29 3.08
C VAL A 57 8.49 2.91 3.39
N MET A 58 9.10 2.14 2.49
CA MET A 58 10.53 1.88 2.54
C MET A 58 11.26 3.09 1.94
N SER A 59 12.20 3.66 2.68
CA SER A 59 13.18 4.57 2.09
C SER A 59 14.12 3.77 1.20
N ASP A 60 14.41 4.31 0.02
CA ASP A 60 15.50 3.81 -0.86
C ASP A 60 16.86 3.93 -0.14
#